data_AF-A0A2V7DDS6-F1
#
_entry.id   AF-A0A2V7DDS6-F1
#
_cell.length_a   1.000
_cell.length_b   1.000
_cell.length_c   1.000
_cell.angle_alpha   90.00
_cell.angle_beta   90.00
_cell.angle_gamma   90.00
#
_symmetry.space_group_name_H-M   'P 1'
#
loop_
_entity.id
_entity.type
_entity.pdbx_description
1 polymer ?
#
loop_
_entity_poly.entity_id
_entity_poly.type
_entity_poly.pdbx_seq_one_letter_code
_entity_poly.pdbx_strand_id
1 'polypeptide(L)'
;MSHSTWRTSPCGQRRGECREYLPEYTKEGDLILPKNWRSWVYVGSPLTRDALNNGMAGFPEYHNVYIEPGSYEIYKKTGEFPEGTIFFKELQRAKKDEAWTQFYRLLDN
;
A
#
# COMPACT_ATOMS: atom_id res chain seq x y z
N MET A 1 26.12 -20.10 17.29
CA MET A 1 24.94 -20.83 16.79
C MET A 1 24.45 -20.11 15.55
N SER A 2 24.68 -20.71 14.38
CA SER A 2 24.36 -20.15 13.07
C SER A 2 22.96 -20.60 12.66
N HIS A 3 22.01 -19.67 12.53
CA HIS A 3 20.74 -19.94 11.85
C HIS A 3 20.74 -19.14 10.55
N SER A 4 21.29 -19.77 9.51
CA SER A 4 21.21 -19.31 8.12
C SER A 4 20.54 -20.44 7.35
N THR A 5 19.24 -20.33 7.07
CA THR A 5 18.55 -21.08 6.01
C THR A 5 17.11 -20.57 5.86
N TRP A 6 16.93 -19.50 5.09
CA TRP A 6 15.67 -19.25 4.38
C TRP A 6 16.03 -18.65 3.03
N ARG A 7 16.23 -19.52 2.03
CA ARG A 7 16.56 -19.11 0.68
C ARG A 7 15.89 -20.05 -0.32
N THR A 8 14.59 -19.89 -0.49
CA THR A 8 13.92 -20.29 -1.74
C THR A 8 12.80 -19.30 -2.04
N SER A 9 13.18 -18.16 -2.62
CA SER A 9 12.25 -17.31 -3.35
C SER A 9 11.68 -18.11 -4.54
N PRO A 10 10.36 -18.11 -4.80
CA PRO A 10 9.75 -18.80 -5.95
C PRO A 10 10.14 -18.19 -7.30
N CYS A 11 10.82 -17.04 -7.29
CA CYS A 11 11.30 -16.38 -8.47
C CYS A 11 12.54 -17.10 -9.00
N GLY A 12 12.32 -17.98 -9.99
CA GLY A 12 13.36 -18.79 -10.62
C GLY A 12 14.54 -17.95 -11.14
N GLN A 13 15.73 -18.53 -11.01
CA GLN A 13 17.06 -18.00 -11.34
C GLN A 13 17.28 -17.68 -12.84
N ARG A 14 16.39 -16.92 -13.48
CA ARG A 14 16.64 -16.33 -14.81
C ARG A 14 16.95 -14.86 -14.64
N ARG A 15 18.17 -14.48 -15.00
CA ARG A 15 18.65 -13.10 -15.03
C ARG A 15 17.70 -12.28 -15.93
N GLY A 16 16.77 -11.53 -15.34
CA GLY A 16 15.87 -10.68 -16.13
C GLY A 16 14.64 -10.13 -15.42
N GLU A 17 13.77 -10.97 -14.85
CA GLU A 17 12.39 -10.54 -14.61
C GLU A 17 11.83 -11.08 -13.28
N CYS A 18 11.21 -10.18 -12.50
CA CYS A 18 10.89 -10.24 -11.05
C CYS A 18 12.09 -9.96 -10.13
N ARG A 19 12.45 -8.68 -10.00
CA ARG A 19 13.20 -8.22 -8.82
C ARG A 19 12.29 -8.35 -7.61
N GLU A 20 12.58 -9.31 -6.76
CA GLU A 20 11.94 -9.43 -5.44
C GLU A 20 12.28 -8.18 -4.63
N TYR A 21 11.25 -7.45 -4.21
CA TYR A 21 11.41 -6.33 -3.29
C TYR A 21 11.31 -6.93 -1.88
N LEU A 22 12.46 -7.13 -1.23
CA LEU A 22 12.51 -7.71 0.11
C LEU A 22 12.40 -6.61 1.18
N PRO A 23 11.78 -6.89 2.34
CA PRO A 23 11.76 -5.95 3.44
C PRO A 23 13.17 -5.77 4.01
N GLU A 24 13.55 -4.52 4.23
CA GLU A 24 14.80 -4.15 4.90
C GLU A 24 14.49 -3.73 6.34
N TYR A 25 15.36 -4.12 7.28
CA TYR A 25 15.18 -3.81 8.69
C TYR A 25 16.39 -3.08 9.26
N THR A 26 16.14 -2.21 10.24
CA THR A 26 17.21 -1.62 11.07
C THR A 26 17.89 -2.70 11.91
N LYS A 27 18.99 -2.35 12.60
CA LYS A 27 19.65 -3.30 13.52
C LYS A 27 18.76 -3.66 14.71
N GLU A 28 17.83 -2.78 15.03
CA GLU A 28 16.85 -2.89 16.10
C GLU A 28 15.62 -3.71 15.69
N GLY A 29 15.51 -4.06 14.39
CA GLY A 29 14.42 -4.87 13.85
C GLY A 29 13.23 -4.08 13.33
N ASP A 30 13.34 -2.76 13.19
CA ASP A 30 12.28 -1.92 12.63
C ASP A 30 12.26 -2.01 11.10
N LEU A 31 11.08 -2.08 10.49
CA LEU A 31 10.93 -2.05 9.04
C LEU A 31 11.38 -0.69 8.49
N ILE A 32 12.36 -0.71 7.58
CA ILE A 32 12.80 0.47 6.85
C ILE A 32 11.75 0.80 5.80
N LEU A 33 11.33 2.07 5.76
CA LEU A 33 10.31 2.53 4.81
C LEU A 33 10.74 2.22 3.37
N PRO A 34 9.92 1.49 2.60
CA PRO A 34 10.21 1.23 1.21
C PRO A 34 10.42 2.50 0.40
N LYS A 35 11.18 2.44 -0.70
CA LYS A 35 11.36 3.55 -1.64
C LYS A 35 10.60 3.27 -2.92
N ASN A 36 10.16 4.33 -3.60
CA ASN A 36 9.51 4.26 -4.92
C ASN A 36 8.22 3.40 -4.95
N TRP A 37 7.51 3.28 -3.81
CA TRP A 37 6.28 2.48 -3.69
C TRP A 37 5.16 2.92 -4.66
N ARG A 38 5.17 4.17 -5.11
CA ARG A 38 4.21 4.66 -6.13
C ARG A 38 4.36 3.97 -7.50
N SER A 39 5.47 3.26 -7.73
CA SER A 39 5.68 2.44 -8.94
C SER A 39 5.27 0.97 -8.75
N TRP A 40 4.85 0.59 -7.55
CA TRP A 40 4.39 -0.74 -7.26
C TRP A 40 2.98 -0.98 -7.80
N VAL A 41 2.50 -2.21 -7.68
CA VAL A 41 1.17 -2.59 -8.16
C VAL A 41 0.13 -1.93 -7.26
N TYR A 42 -0.68 -1.07 -7.85
CA TYR A 42 -1.83 -0.47 -7.16
C TYR A 42 -2.92 -1.51 -6.93
N VAL A 43 -3.37 -1.63 -5.68
CA VAL A 43 -4.39 -2.61 -5.25
C VAL A 43 -5.77 -1.96 -5.18
N GLY A 44 -5.84 -0.73 -4.65
CA GLY A 44 -7.11 -0.03 -4.47
C GLY A 44 -7.01 1.21 -3.59
N SER A 45 -8.09 1.99 -3.60
CA SER A 45 -8.24 3.23 -2.82
C SER A 45 -9.54 3.25 -2.03
N PRO A 46 -9.63 2.53 -0.90
CA PRO A 46 -10.75 2.75 0.02
C PRO A 46 -10.75 4.19 0.52
N LEU A 47 -11.95 4.66 0.85
CA LEU A 47 -12.23 6.03 1.25
C LEU A 47 -12.98 6.04 2.57
N THR A 48 -12.41 6.70 3.58
CA THR A 48 -13.06 6.93 4.88
C THR A 48 -13.19 8.42 5.14
N ARG A 49 -14.30 9.00 4.68
CA ARG A 49 -14.59 10.44 4.85
C ARG A 49 -14.95 10.79 6.29
N ASP A 50 -14.47 11.94 6.78
CA ASP A 50 -14.80 12.43 8.13
C ASP A 50 -16.33 12.59 8.31
N ALA A 51 -17.01 13.10 7.28
CA ALA A 51 -18.46 13.33 7.28
C ALA A 51 -19.29 12.04 7.51
N LEU A 52 -18.74 10.88 7.16
CA LEU A 52 -19.38 9.58 7.34
C LEU A 52 -18.91 8.85 8.60
N ASN A 53 -17.99 9.46 9.37
CA ASN A 53 -17.33 8.86 10.52
C ASN A 53 -17.33 9.85 11.70
N ASN A 54 -18.50 10.37 12.06
CA ASN A 54 -18.70 11.26 13.22
C ASN A 54 -17.81 12.51 13.23
N GLY A 55 -17.40 12.99 12.06
CA GLY A 55 -16.49 14.13 11.90
C GLY A 55 -15.01 13.81 12.11
N MET A 56 -14.64 12.55 12.39
CA MET A 56 -13.27 12.13 12.65
C MET A 56 -13.06 10.67 12.24
N ALA A 57 -12.62 10.44 11.00
CA ALA A 57 -12.18 9.12 10.58
C ALA A 57 -10.85 8.74 11.26
N GLY A 58 -10.66 7.47 11.60
CA GLY A 58 -9.38 6.97 12.12
C GLY A 58 -8.23 7.10 11.10
N PHE A 59 -8.55 7.12 9.81
CA PHE A 59 -7.59 7.31 8.71
C PHE A 59 -8.16 8.25 7.63
N PRO A 60 -8.17 9.57 7.82
CA PRO A 60 -8.76 10.48 6.84
C PRO A 60 -7.84 10.68 5.61
N GLU A 61 -8.26 10.55 4.35
CA GLU A 61 -9.54 10.02 3.85
C GLU A 61 -9.33 8.93 2.80
N TYR A 62 -8.55 9.20 1.75
CA TYR A 62 -8.18 8.22 0.73
C TYR A 62 -6.99 7.39 1.19
N HIS A 63 -7.06 6.08 0.96
CA HIS A 63 -5.99 5.14 1.30
C HIS A 63 -5.49 4.48 0.02
N ASN A 64 -4.47 5.02 -0.63
CA ASN A 64 -3.92 4.35 -1.81
C ASN A 64 -3.03 3.18 -1.34
N VAL A 65 -3.46 1.96 -1.62
CA VAL A 65 -2.75 0.73 -1.22
C VAL A 65 -1.98 0.18 -2.41
N TYR A 66 -0.72 -0.16 -2.16
CA TYR A 66 0.19 -0.74 -3.14
C TYR A 66 0.79 -2.04 -2.60
N ILE A 67 1.05 -2.99 -3.48
CA ILE A 67 1.78 -4.23 -3.21
C ILE A 67 3.00 -4.28 -4.13
N GLU A 68 4.14 -4.61 -3.57
CA GLU A 68 5.38 -4.81 -4.30
C GLU A 68 5.23 -5.88 -5.40
N PRO A 69 5.86 -5.68 -6.58
CA PRO A 69 5.56 -6.52 -7.75
C PRO A 69 5.85 -8.01 -7.58
N GLY A 70 6.90 -8.37 -6.83
CA GLY A 70 7.33 -9.77 -6.66
C GLY A 70 6.26 -10.63 -5.98
N SER A 71 5.75 -10.18 -4.84
CA SER A 71 4.73 -10.91 -4.08
C SER A 71 3.38 -10.91 -4.77
N TYR A 72 3.06 -9.84 -5.51
CA TYR A 72 1.87 -9.81 -6.36
C TYR A 72 1.88 -10.91 -7.43
N GLU A 73 3.02 -11.15 -8.09
CA GLU A 73 3.15 -12.21 -9.09
C GLU A 73 3.00 -13.61 -8.49
N ILE A 74 3.44 -13.80 -7.24
CA ILE A 74 3.26 -15.06 -6.51
C ILE A 74 1.79 -15.21 -6.14
N TYR A 75 1.18 -14.19 -5.53
CA TYR A 75 -0.23 -14.17 -5.16
C TYR A 75 -1.16 -14.48 -6.34
N LYS A 76 -0.92 -13.92 -7.53
CA LYS A 76 -1.72 -14.23 -8.72
C LYS A 76 -1.70 -15.72 -9.11
N LYS A 77 -0.62 -16.43 -8.81
CA LYS A 77 -0.44 -17.84 -9.18
C LYS A 77 -0.97 -18.79 -8.10
N THR A 78 -0.82 -18.41 -6.84
CA THR A 78 -1.08 -19.29 -5.69
C THR A 78 -2.33 -18.94 -4.92
N GLY A 79 -2.79 -17.68 -5.01
CA GLY A 79 -3.81 -17.13 -4.12
C GLY A 79 -3.30 -16.79 -2.72
N GLU A 80 -1.99 -16.91 -2.48
CA GLU A 80 -1.36 -16.73 -1.17
C GLU A 80 -0.29 -15.64 -1.21
N PHE A 81 -0.19 -14.85 -0.14
CA PHE A 81 0.88 -13.89 0.02
C PHE A 81 2.13 -14.59 0.57
N PRO A 82 3.26 -14.57 -0.15
CA PRO A 82 4.49 -15.15 0.36
C PRO A 82 4.98 -14.41 1.62
N GLU A 83 5.77 -15.11 2.44
CA GLU A 83 6.46 -14.48 3.56
C GLU A 83 7.30 -13.29 3.09
N GLY A 84 7.27 -12.20 3.87
CA GLY A 84 7.96 -10.95 3.52
C GLY A 84 7.16 -10.02 2.59
N THR A 85 5.91 -10.35 2.26
CA THR A 85 5.05 -9.46 1.46
C THR A 85 4.90 -8.07 2.11
N ILE A 86 5.01 -7.00 1.32
CA ILE A 86 4.91 -5.61 1.79
C ILE A 86 3.75 -4.86 1.13
N PHE A 87 2.74 -4.52 1.93
CA PHE A 87 1.75 -3.52 1.53
C PHE A 87 2.15 -2.13 1.98
N PHE A 88 2.08 -1.16 1.06
CA PHE A 88 2.25 0.26 1.36
C PHE A 88 0.91 0.99 1.34
N LYS A 89 0.50 1.56 2.47
CA LYS A 89 -0.73 2.36 2.60
C LYS A 89 -0.39 3.85 2.66
N GLU A 90 -0.65 4.56 1.57
CA GLU A 90 -0.50 6.01 1.51
C GLU A 90 -1.83 6.71 1.86
N LEU A 91 -1.80 7.63 2.83
CA LEU A 91 -2.96 8.42 3.22
C LEU A 91 -2.96 9.77 2.49
N GLN A 92 -4.10 10.10 1.88
CA GLN A 92 -4.35 11.42 1.28
C GLN A 92 -5.65 12.00 1.83
N ARG A 93 -5.64 13.29 2.17
CA ARG A 93 -6.86 14.02 2.56
C ARG A 93 -7.52 14.60 1.32
N ALA A 94 -8.85 14.53 1.24
CA ALA A 94 -9.55 15.36 0.28
C ALA A 94 -9.38 16.83 0.67
N LYS A 95 -9.13 17.68 -0.32
CA LYS A 95 -9.17 19.12 -0.12
C LYS A 95 -10.64 19.50 0.06
N LYS A 96 -10.96 20.21 1.14
CA LYS A 96 -12.26 20.87 1.26
C LYS A 96 -12.32 21.97 0.19
N ASP A 97 -13.24 21.85 -0.76
CA ASP A 97 -13.47 22.89 -1.75
C ASP A 97 -14.67 23.72 -1.33
N GLU A 98 -14.41 24.95 -0.91
CA GLU A 98 -15.43 25.90 -0.48
C GLU A 98 -16.27 26.43 -1.66
N ALA A 99 -15.71 26.40 -2.88
CA ALA A 99 -16.35 26.97 -4.07
C ALA A 99 -17.60 26.18 -4.49
N TRP A 100 -17.54 24.84 -4.47
CA TRP A 100 -18.66 23.98 -4.89
C TRP A 100 -19.74 23.85 -3.83
N THR A 101 -19.38 24.00 -2.55
CA THR A 101 -20.35 23.92 -1.44
C THR A 101 -21.33 25.11 -1.48
N GLN A 102 -20.91 26.27 -2.00
CA GLN A 102 -21.81 27.41 -2.20
C GLN A 102 -22.81 27.19 -3.34
N PHE A 103 -22.41 26.53 -4.44
CA PHE A 103 -23.28 26.33 -5.60
C PHE A 103 -24.50 25.46 -5.26
N TYR A 104 -24.32 24.36 -4.53
CA TYR A 104 -25.45 23.51 -4.12
C TYR A 104 -26.36 24.19 -3.09
N ARG A 105 -25.81 24.97 -2.15
CA ARG A 105 -26.62 25.76 -1.21
C ARG A 105 -27.54 26.77 -1.91
N LEU A 106 -27.18 27.25 -3.10
CA LEU A 106 -28.01 28.18 -3.88
C LEU A 106 -29.11 27.48 -4.70
N LEU A 107 -29.02 26.17 -4.92
CA LEU A 107 -30.03 25.40 -5.67
C LEU A 107 -31.15 24.84 -4.77
N ASP A 108 -30.94 24.84 -3.45
CA ASP A 108 -31.92 24.40 -2.45
C ASP A 108 -32.88 25.54 -1.99
N ASN A 109 -32.91 26.67 -2.70
CA ASN A 109 -33.83 27.80 -2.47
C ASN A 109 -34.89 27.91 -3.57
#